data_AF-A0A1C5KV83-F1
#
_entry.id   AF-A0A1C5KV83-F1
#
_cell.length_a   1.000
_cell.length_b   1.000
_cell.length_c   1.000
_cell.angle_alpha   90.00
_cell.angle_beta   90.00
_cell.angle_gamma   90.00
#
_symmetry.space_group_name_H-M   'P 1'
#
loop_
_entity.id
_entity.type
_entity.pdbx_description
1 polymer ?
#
loop_
_entity_poly.entity_id
_entity_poly.type
_entity_poly.pdbx_seq_one_letter_code
_entity_poly.pdbx_strand_id
1 'polypeptide(L)' 'MKKKNIQIICNIISALLAIAFVIKTIINFFQYDTLLNAAPFYVWILVNALFLLIPASIVFVVGIIVSRKY' A
#
# COMPACT_ATOMS: atom_id res chain seq x y z
N MET A 1 -0.99 9.13 24.19
CA MET A 1 -0.43 9.59 22.89
C MET A 1 -1.31 10.72 22.34
N LYS A 2 -0.79 11.88 21.95
CA LYS A 2 -1.61 12.99 21.43
C LYS A 2 -2.25 12.59 20.09
N LYS A 3 -3.51 12.97 19.83
CA LYS A 3 -4.26 12.60 18.60
C LYS A 3 -3.52 12.99 17.30
N LYS A 4 -2.87 14.15 17.31
CA LYS A 4 -1.98 14.59 16.24
C LYS A 4 -0.88 13.56 15.91
N ASN A 5 -0.29 12.91 16.92
CA ASN A 5 0.73 11.88 16.70
C ASN A 5 0.13 10.61 16.09
N ILE A 6 -1.11 10.23 16.45
CA ILE A 6 -1.78 9.05 15.91
C ILE A 6 -2.07 9.26 14.41
N GLN A 7 -2.60 10.42 14.03
CA GLN A 7 -2.84 10.76 12.62
C GLN A 7 -1.54 10.76 11.80
N ILE A 8 -0.46 11.36 12.34
CA ILE A 8 0.84 11.39 11.66
C ILE A 8 1.36 9.95 11.45
N ILE A 9 1.24 9.07 12.45
CA ILE A 9 1.66 7.67 12.34
C ILE A 9 0.81 6.92 11.31
N CYS A 10 -0.52 7.08 11.32
CA CYS A 10 -1.39 6.47 10.31
C CYS A 10 -1.02 6.93 8.90
N ASN A 11 -0.74 8.22 8.70
CA ASN A 11 -0.32 8.74 7.40
C ASN A 11 1.04 8.18 6.96
N ILE A 12 2.01 8.10 7.87
CA ILE A 12 3.33 7.52 7.59
C ILE A 12 3.20 6.05 7.19
N ILE A 13 2.42 5.27 7.94
CA ILE A 13 2.17 3.85 7.64
C ILE A 13 1.49 3.71 6.28
N SER A 14 0.46 4.50 5.99
CA SER A 14 -0.22 4.50 4.68
C SER A 14 0.75 4.83 3.54
N ALA A 15 1.60 5.84 3.71
CA ALA A 15 2.58 6.21 2.70
C ALA A 15 3.61 5.10 2.48
N LEU A 16 4.08 4.46 3.55
CA LEU A 16 5.01 3.34 3.47
C LEU A 16 4.42 2.14 2.73
N LEU A 17 3.14 1.81 2.98
CA LEU A 17 2.45 0.74 2.24
C LEU A 17 2.30 1.06 0.75
N ALA A 18 2.02 2.32 0.41
CA ALA A 18 1.95 2.75 -0.99
C ALA A 18 3.32 2.67 -1.69
N ILE A 19 4.39 3.08 -1.02
CA ILE A 19 5.77 2.95 -1.54
C ILE A 19 6.14 1.47 -1.72
N ALA A 20 5.79 0.62 -0.75
CA ALA A 20 6.01 -0.82 -0.86
C ALA A 20 5.28 -1.43 -2.06
N PHE A 21 4.06 -0.98 -2.36
CA PHE A 21 3.32 -1.39 -3.56
C PHE A 21 4.06 -0.99 -4.85
N VAL A 22 4.57 0.24 -4.94
CA VAL A 22 5.33 0.71 -6.11
C VAL A 22 6.59 -0.11 -6.32
N ILE A 23 7.40 -0.29 -5.28
CA ILE A 23 8.65 -1.07 -5.36
C ILE A 23 8.35 -2.51 -5.80
N LYS A 24 7.35 -3.15 -5.18
CA LYS A 24 6.99 -4.54 -5.50
C LYS A 24 6.44 -4.70 -6.91
N THR A 25 5.74 -3.68 -7.42
CA THR A 25 5.27 -3.62 -8.81
C THR A 25 6.44 -3.52 -9.79
N ILE A 26 7.45 -2.69 -9.49
CA ILE A 26 8.66 -2.55 -10.31
C ILE A 26 9.47 -3.85 -10.32
N ILE A 27 9.69 -4.47 -9.15
CA ILE A 27 10.38 -5.76 -9.05
C ILE A 27 9.65 -6.82 -9.88
N ASN A 28 8.32 -6.91 -9.74
CA ASN A 28 7.52 -7.82 -10.54
C ASN A 28 7.63 -7.52 -12.04
N PHE A 29 7.66 -6.25 -12.45
CA PHE A 29 7.80 -5.90 -13.86
C PHE A 29 9.08 -6.50 -14.45
N PHE A 30 10.23 -6.30 -13.81
CA PHE A 30 11.50 -6.87 -14.26
C PHE A 30 11.55 -8.41 -14.16
N GLN A 31 10.91 -8.99 -13.15
CA GLN A 31 10.90 -10.44 -12.96
C GLN A 31 10.00 -11.16 -13.97
N TYR A 32 8.86 -10.58 -14.34
CA TYR A 32 7.94 -11.17 -15.31
C TYR A 32 8.32 -10.89 -16.76
N ASP A 33 9.06 -9.82 -17.05
CA ASP A 33 9.65 -9.57 -18.37
C ASP A 33 10.67 -10.68 -18.77
N THR A 34 11.34 -11.27 -17.77
CA THR A 34 12.36 -12.32 -17.98
C THR A 34 11.81 -13.75 -17.96
N LEU A 35 10.55 -13.95 -17.55
CA LEU A 35 9.95 -15.27 -17.37
C LEU A 35 8.86 -15.52 -18.42
N LEU A 36 9.24 -16.15 -19.54
CA LEU A 36 8.40 -16.45 -20.71
C LEU A 36 7.15 -17.32 -20.41
N ASN A 37 7.02 -17.90 -19.21
CA ASN A 37 5.97 -18.86 -18.86
C ASN A 37 5.39 -18.69 -17.45
N ALA A 38 5.61 -17.55 -16.79
CA ALA A 38 5.09 -17.29 -15.45
C ALA A 38 3.69 -16.64 -15.47
N ALA A 39 2.97 -16.70 -14.34
CA ALA A 39 1.62 -16.13 -14.23
C ALA A 39 1.59 -14.67 -14.70
N PRO A 40 0.54 -14.21 -15.42
CA PRO A 40 0.57 -12.90 -16.05
C PRO A 40 0.83 -11.77 -15.04
N PHE A 41 1.71 -10.83 -15.41
CA PHE A 41 2.10 -9.68 -14.58
C PHE A 41 0.89 -8.92 -13.97
N TYR A 42 -0.21 -8.81 -14.73
CA TYR A 42 -1.44 -8.16 -14.27
C TYR A 42 -2.09 -8.85 -13.07
N VAL A 43 -1.99 -10.18 -12.95
CA VAL A 43 -2.54 -10.93 -11.81
C VAL A 43 -1.79 -10.56 -10.54
N TRP A 44 -0.47 -10.46 -10.62
CA TRP A 44 0.36 -10.08 -9.48
C TRP A 44 0.23 -8.63 -9.07
N ILE A 45 0.03 -7.72 -10.03
CA ILE A 45 -0.35 -6.33 -9.72
C ILE A 45 -1.67 -6.31 -8.96
N LEU A 46 -2.67 -7.04 -9.43
CA LEU A 46 -3.99 -7.08 -8.80
C LEU A 46 -3.92 -7.61 -7.37
N VAL A 47 -3.22 -8.73 -7.15
CA VAL A 47 -3.00 -9.29 -5.82
C VAL A 47 -2.28 -8.28 -4.93
N ASN A 48 -1.16 -7.71 -5.38
CA ASN A 48 -0.43 -6.72 -4.59
C ASN A 48 -1.26 -5.46 -4.30
N ALA A 49 -2.12 -5.02 -5.24
CA ALA A 49 -3.02 -3.89 -5.03
C ALA A 49 -4.04 -4.20 -3.94
N LEU A 50 -4.66 -5.39 -3.98
CA LEU A 50 -5.60 -5.82 -2.95
C LEU A 50 -4.93 -5.91 -1.57
N PHE A 51 -3.72 -6.45 -1.49
CA PHE A 51 -3.03 -6.67 -0.21
C PHE A 51 -2.26 -5.45 0.33
N LEU A 52 -1.95 -4.44 -0.49
CA LEU A 52 -1.20 -3.26 -0.04
C LEU A 52 -2.00 -1.97 -0.12
N LEU A 53 -2.78 -1.74 -1.19
CA LEU A 53 -3.58 -0.53 -1.32
C LEU A 53 -4.84 -0.55 -0.45
N ILE A 54 -5.51 -1.70 -0.31
CA ILE A 54 -6.69 -1.78 0.57
C ILE A 54 -6.29 -1.48 2.03
N PRO A 55 -5.28 -2.14 2.63
CA PRO A 55 -4.88 -1.81 3.99
C PRO A 55 -4.35 -0.38 4.12
N ALA A 56 -3.62 0.14 3.13
CA ALA A 56 -3.19 1.54 3.13
C ALA A 56 -4.38 2.49 3.20
N SER A 57 -5.41 2.27 2.37
CA SER A 57 -6.62 3.09 2.35
C SER A 57 -7.39 3.03 3.67
N ILE A 58 -7.51 1.85 4.29
CA ILE A 58 -8.16 1.68 5.59
C ILE A 58 -7.40 2.48 6.66
N VAL A 59 -6.09 2.32 6.74
CA VAL A 59 -5.25 3.03 7.74
C VAL A 59 -5.31 4.54 7.53
N PHE A 60 -5.34 5.00 6.28
CA PHE A 60 -5.49 6.41 5.94
C PHE A 60 -6.84 6.98 6.40
N VAL A 61 -7.94 6.28 6.09
CA VAL A 61 -9.30 6.69 6.50
C VAL A 61 -9.43 6.69 8.03
N VAL A 62 -8.89 5.69 8.72
CA VAL A 62 -8.85 5.65 10.19
C VAL A 62 -8.08 6.85 10.75
N GLY A 63 -6.93 7.19 10.16
CA GLY A 63 -6.16 8.38 10.55
C GLY A 63 -6.96 9.68 10.42
N ILE A 64 -7.74 9.83 9.34
CA ILE A 64 -8.61 10.99 9.13
C ILE A 64 -9.77 11.01 10.14
N ILE A 65 -10.43 9.89 10.39
CA ILE A 65 -11.57 9.81 11.33
C ILE A 65 -11.10 10.15 12.75
N VAL A 66 -9.96 9.61 13.18
CA VAL A 66 -9.37 9.91 14.50
C VAL A 66 -8.99 11.38 14.63
N SER A 67 -8.55 12.01 13.55
CA SER A 67 -8.25 13.44 13.49
C SER A 67 -9.51 14.32 13.60
N ARG A 68 -10.61 13.94 12.95
CA ARG A 68 -11.86 14.73 12.89
C ARG A 68 -12.76 14.61 14.13
N LYS A 69 -12.66 13.53 14.91
CA LYS A 69 -13.61 13.24 15.99
C LYS A 69 -13.40 14.13 17.24
N TYR A 70 -12.33 14.94 17.29
CA TYR A 70 -11.98 15.87 18.39
C TYR A 70 -11.07 16.99 17.87
#